data_AF-Q06SE9-F1
#
_entry.id   AF-Q06SE9-F1
#
_cell.length_a   1.000
_cell.length_b   1.000
_cell.length_c   1.000
_cell.angle_alpha   90.00
_cell.angle_beta   90.00
_cell.angle_gamma   90.00
#
_symmetry.space_group_name_H-M   'P 1'
#
loop_
_entity.id
_entity.type
_entity.pdbx_description
1 polymer ?
#
loop_
_entity_poly.entity_id
_entity_poly.type
_entity_poly.pdbx_seq_one_letter_code
_entity_poly.pdbx_strand_id
1 'polypeptide(L)'
;MNNILYTSLFKKFQSIFLTWKQTSSPKKAFSEEVYVFSCHLIAILTLNRQSDSCLFEFLQNSHQLRLLIFKTYYDKGKNTIEPLLLMEQAIGLLILTGEISESHMKFIKKLQQFLMDILSEKRISKTTLIYKKVIESKNSKTKAFYTKIFYVYRLTFTHPISLEKFFYYGYRGCMAAPLADSSYWSSSKTVKQTLKEFGATCFKKKILGVYTWIDTALNREIFLHKKFDVKNNPKFMNRANQTSTKFQFERTGIPQSEISNKKRSKALRGRVFSPETRERMRQSHLNRVRSEEETRGRREAMIRTNQQVAICPHCGLQVGMPGGRRWHFNNCLQNPNVSEDAIRDHERVRQAQIERNKNRSRNRRKDKKEDS
;
A
#
# COMPACT_ATOMS: atom_id res chain seq x y z
N MET A 1 1.63 25.36 -46.57
CA MET A 1 1.87 25.93 -45.22
C MET A 1 2.45 24.93 -44.22
N ASN A 2 2.05 23.66 -44.20
CA ASN A 2 2.54 22.67 -43.22
C ASN A 2 4.06 22.42 -43.27
N ASN A 3 4.68 22.32 -44.46
CA ASN A 3 6.11 21.99 -44.58
C ASN A 3 7.06 23.03 -43.96
N ILE A 4 6.75 24.33 -44.11
CA ILE A 4 7.56 25.43 -43.56
C ILE A 4 7.52 25.41 -42.01
N LEU A 5 6.36 25.11 -41.43
CA LEU A 5 6.20 25.01 -39.98
C LEU A 5 6.97 23.80 -39.41
N TYR A 6 6.95 22.65 -40.10
CA TYR A 6 7.69 21.45 -39.70
C TYR A 6 9.21 21.65 -39.78
N THR A 7 9.72 22.26 -40.86
CA THR A 7 11.17 22.53 -40.99
C THR A 7 11.65 23.50 -39.92
N SER A 8 10.85 24.51 -39.57
CA SER A 8 11.15 25.47 -38.50
C SER A 8 11.21 24.78 -37.12
N LEU A 9 10.23 23.93 -36.81
CA LEU A 9 10.19 23.15 -35.57
C LEU A 9 11.35 22.16 -35.46
N PHE A 10 11.70 21.47 -36.56
CA PHE A 10 12.82 20.53 -36.60
C PHE A 10 14.16 21.24 -36.37
N LYS A 11 14.40 22.39 -37.02
CA LYS A 11 15.61 23.21 -36.80
C LYS A 11 15.71 23.70 -35.35
N LYS A 12 14.58 24.10 -34.76
CA LYS A 12 14.53 24.51 -33.35
C LYS A 12 14.87 23.34 -32.40
N PHE A 13 14.34 22.15 -32.65
CA PHE A 13 14.67 20.94 -31.90
C PHE A 13 16.15 20.55 -32.04
N GLN A 14 16.69 20.58 -33.25
CA GLN A 14 18.10 20.27 -33.53
C GLN A 14 19.04 21.23 -32.80
N SER A 15 18.70 22.53 -32.77
CA SER A 15 19.44 23.53 -31.98
C SER A 15 19.42 23.20 -30.49
N ILE A 16 18.25 22.91 -29.91
CA ILE A 16 18.10 22.57 -28.48
C ILE A 16 18.92 21.31 -28.12
N PHE A 17 18.90 20.30 -28.98
CA PHE A 17 19.67 19.07 -28.79
C PHE A 17 21.20 19.28 -28.85
N LEU A 18 21.67 20.10 -29.80
CA LEU A 18 23.09 20.44 -29.93
C LEU A 18 23.58 21.28 -28.74
N THR A 19 22.78 22.24 -28.27
CA THR A 19 23.08 23.02 -27.06
C THR A 19 23.15 22.12 -25.82
N TRP A 20 22.21 21.18 -25.66
CA TRP A 20 22.23 20.20 -24.56
C TRP A 20 23.51 19.36 -24.56
N LYS A 21 23.95 18.88 -25.74
CA LYS A 21 25.18 18.08 -25.89
C LYS A 21 26.44 18.85 -25.45
N GLN A 22 26.43 20.17 -25.57
CA GLN A 22 27.57 21.03 -25.22
C GLN A 22 27.55 21.49 -23.75
N THR A 23 26.41 21.44 -23.07
CA THR A 23 26.31 21.86 -21.66
C THR A 23 26.76 20.77 -20.69
N SER A 24 27.67 21.13 -19.78
CA SER A 24 28.25 20.23 -18.76
C SER A 24 27.29 19.84 -17.63
N SER A 25 26.06 20.39 -17.61
CA SER A 25 25.04 20.09 -16.59
C SER A 25 23.61 20.23 -17.15
N PRO A 26 22.98 19.13 -17.59
CA PRO A 26 21.73 19.13 -18.36
C PRO A 26 20.43 19.35 -17.52
N LYS A 27 20.53 19.70 -16.25
CA LYS A 27 19.44 19.44 -15.28
C LYS A 27 18.33 20.49 -15.16
N LYS A 28 18.41 21.68 -15.77
CA LYS A 28 17.49 22.78 -15.43
C LYS A 28 16.71 23.46 -16.56
N ALA A 29 16.96 23.16 -17.84
CA ALA A 29 16.35 23.90 -18.94
C ALA A 29 15.20 23.19 -19.68
N PHE A 30 14.82 21.96 -19.28
CA PHE A 30 14.22 21.02 -20.24
C PHE A 30 12.77 20.55 -19.96
N SER A 31 12.11 20.99 -18.88
CA SER A 31 10.96 20.23 -18.34
C SER A 31 9.56 20.61 -18.82
N GLU A 32 9.29 21.82 -19.32
CA GLU A 32 7.91 22.23 -19.67
C GLU A 32 7.66 22.27 -21.18
N GLU A 33 8.54 22.90 -21.96
CA GLU A 33 8.35 23.07 -23.40
C GLU A 33 8.40 21.72 -24.16
N VAL A 34 9.26 20.80 -23.71
CA VAL A 34 9.41 19.46 -24.31
C VAL A 34 8.22 18.56 -23.99
N TYR A 35 7.61 18.72 -22.81
CA TYR A 35 6.39 18.01 -22.42
C TYR A 35 5.18 18.49 -23.23
N VAL A 36 5.02 19.80 -23.38
CA VAL A 36 3.97 20.39 -24.22
C VAL A 36 4.14 19.96 -25.68
N PHE A 37 5.38 19.94 -26.19
CA PHE A 37 5.69 19.48 -27.54
C PHE A 37 5.36 17.98 -27.75
N SER A 38 5.65 17.12 -26.76
CA SER A 38 5.32 15.69 -26.83
C SER A 38 3.82 15.41 -26.83
N CYS A 39 3.04 16.14 -26.04
CA CYS A 39 1.59 16.00 -26.01
C CYS A 39 0.96 16.40 -27.37
N HIS A 40 1.46 17.46 -28.01
CA HIS A 40 0.99 17.88 -29.33
C HIS A 40 1.38 16.88 -30.42
N LEU A 41 2.60 16.32 -30.38
CA LEU A 41 3.05 15.33 -31.35
C LEU A 41 2.26 14.01 -31.25
N ILE A 42 1.98 13.53 -30.03
CA ILE A 42 1.14 12.34 -29.82
C ILE A 42 -0.29 12.57 -30.30
N ALA A 43 -0.85 13.78 -30.09
CA ALA A 43 -2.17 14.14 -30.59
C ALA A 43 -2.22 14.14 -32.14
N ILE A 44 -1.20 14.68 -32.79
CA ILE A 44 -1.06 14.69 -34.26
C ILE A 44 -0.93 13.25 -34.82
N LEU A 45 -0.12 12.40 -34.17
CA LEU A 45 0.07 10.99 -34.53
C LEU A 45 -1.20 10.13 -34.36
N THR A 46 -2.10 10.52 -33.45
CA THR A 46 -3.36 9.79 -33.20
C THR A 46 -4.43 10.15 -34.23
N LEU A 47 -4.36 11.34 -34.83
CA LEU A 47 -5.36 11.85 -35.76
C LEU A 47 -5.15 11.42 -37.23
N ASN A 48 -3.95 10.97 -37.61
CA ASN A 48 -3.59 10.62 -38.99
C ASN A 48 -3.34 9.12 -39.19
N ARG A 49 -4.35 8.27 -38.98
CA ARG A 49 -4.23 6.82 -39.20
C ARG A 49 -4.75 6.38 -40.58
N GLN A 50 -3.84 5.87 -41.40
CA GLN A 50 -4.09 4.71 -42.26
C GLN A 50 -3.07 3.60 -41.98
N SER A 51 -3.50 2.37 -42.26
CA SER A 51 -2.99 1.09 -41.79
C SER A 51 -1.66 0.66 -42.41
N ASP A 52 -0.65 0.43 -41.57
CA ASP A 52 0.52 -0.33 -41.98
C ASP A 52 0.96 -1.30 -40.87
N SER A 53 1.05 -2.59 -41.19
CA SER A 53 1.27 -3.69 -40.22
C SER A 53 2.68 -3.68 -39.63
N CYS A 54 3.68 -3.25 -40.41
CA CYS A 54 5.06 -3.05 -39.96
C CYS A 54 5.16 -1.99 -38.84
N LEU A 55 4.33 -0.94 -38.90
CA LEU A 55 4.31 0.11 -37.87
C LEU A 55 3.77 -0.45 -36.54
N PHE A 56 2.81 -1.38 -36.58
CA PHE A 56 2.22 -1.98 -35.39
C PHE A 56 3.21 -2.90 -34.66
N GLU A 57 3.92 -3.76 -35.40
CA GLU A 57 4.94 -4.65 -34.84
C GLU A 57 6.13 -3.87 -34.27
N PHE A 58 6.55 -2.80 -34.97
CA PHE A 58 7.58 -1.87 -34.47
C PHE A 58 7.14 -1.15 -33.18
N LEU A 59 5.89 -0.68 -33.10
CA LEU A 59 5.34 -0.04 -31.90
C LEU A 59 5.23 -1.03 -30.72
N GLN A 60 4.89 -2.30 -30.99
CA GLN A 60 4.79 -3.33 -29.97
C GLN A 60 6.17 -3.73 -29.41
N ASN A 61 7.18 -3.86 -30.28
CA ASN A 61 8.56 -4.11 -29.88
C ASN A 61 9.18 -2.89 -29.17
N SER A 62 8.86 -1.68 -29.62
CA SER A 62 9.20 -0.43 -28.93
C SER A 62 8.60 -0.39 -27.52
N HIS A 63 7.35 -0.79 -27.32
CA HIS A 63 6.71 -0.82 -26.01
C HIS A 63 7.37 -1.84 -25.03
N GLN A 64 7.77 -3.01 -25.53
CA GLN A 64 8.51 -3.99 -24.74
C GLN A 64 9.88 -3.42 -24.29
N LEU A 65 10.58 -2.73 -25.20
CA LEU A 65 11.86 -2.08 -24.92
C LEU A 65 11.70 -0.89 -23.94
N ARG A 66 10.62 -0.11 -24.05
CA ARG A 66 10.24 0.97 -23.11
C ARG A 66 10.11 0.45 -21.68
N LEU A 67 9.40 -0.66 -21.48
CA LEU A 67 9.16 -1.24 -20.16
C LEU A 67 10.46 -1.76 -19.50
N LEU A 68 11.37 -2.33 -20.30
CA LEU A 68 12.63 -2.86 -19.81
C LEU A 68 13.60 -1.74 -19.38
N ILE A 69 13.69 -0.66 -20.17
CA ILE A 69 14.63 0.43 -19.90
C ILE A 69 14.12 1.36 -18.79
N PHE A 70 12.83 1.68 -18.77
CA PHE A 70 12.22 2.53 -17.72
C PHE A 70 12.42 1.93 -16.32
N LYS A 71 12.27 0.61 -16.20
CA LYS A 71 12.49 -0.11 -14.94
C LYS A 71 13.95 -0.09 -14.49
N THR A 72 14.88 -0.24 -15.43
CA THR A 72 16.33 -0.28 -15.13
C THR A 72 16.88 1.09 -14.66
N TYR A 73 16.25 2.19 -15.10
CA TYR A 73 16.61 3.56 -14.69
C TYR A 73 15.92 4.00 -13.38
N TYR A 74 14.65 3.65 -13.19
CA TYR A 74 13.87 4.01 -11.99
C TYR A 74 14.42 3.35 -10.72
N ASP A 75 14.80 2.07 -10.79
CA ASP A 75 15.37 1.32 -9.65
C ASP A 75 16.73 1.86 -9.16
N LYS A 76 17.37 2.75 -9.94
CA LYS A 76 18.67 3.38 -9.60
C LYS A 76 18.53 4.83 -9.12
N GLY A 77 17.31 5.33 -8.90
CA GLY A 77 17.07 6.69 -8.44
C GLY A 77 17.53 7.79 -9.40
N LYS A 78 17.74 7.45 -10.69
CA LYS A 78 18.11 8.43 -11.73
C LYS A 78 16.87 8.76 -12.57
N ASN A 79 16.35 9.97 -12.39
CA ASN A 79 15.13 10.49 -13.03
C ASN A 79 15.25 10.81 -14.53
N THR A 80 16.24 10.29 -15.25
CA THR A 80 16.45 10.65 -16.66
C THR A 80 15.76 9.67 -17.59
N ILE A 81 14.42 9.81 -17.70
CA ILE A 81 13.57 9.19 -18.73
C ILE A 81 13.74 9.90 -20.10
N GLU A 82 14.34 11.09 -20.09
CA GLU A 82 14.46 12.01 -21.23
C GLU A 82 15.08 11.43 -22.51
N PRO A 83 16.16 10.59 -22.48
CA PRO A 83 16.79 10.11 -23.70
C PRO A 83 15.90 9.17 -24.54
N LEU A 84 15.01 8.39 -23.89
CA LEU A 84 14.08 7.50 -24.60
C LEU A 84 12.90 8.25 -25.19
N LEU A 85 12.40 9.26 -24.48
CA LEU A 85 11.32 10.10 -24.99
C LEU A 85 11.79 10.92 -26.21
N LEU A 86 13.03 11.42 -26.17
CA LEU A 86 13.69 12.08 -27.31
C LEU A 86 13.86 11.13 -28.51
N MET A 87 14.16 9.84 -28.28
CA MET A 87 14.25 8.85 -29.34
C MET A 87 12.89 8.59 -30.01
N GLU A 88 11.82 8.43 -29.23
CA GLU A 88 10.47 8.26 -29.78
C GLU A 88 10.02 9.48 -30.59
N GLN A 89 10.35 10.68 -30.12
CA GLN A 89 10.05 11.93 -30.82
C GLN A 89 10.82 12.03 -32.14
N ALA A 90 12.12 11.70 -32.15
CA ALA A 90 12.95 11.76 -33.35
C ALA A 90 12.50 10.74 -34.41
N ILE A 91 12.18 9.51 -33.99
CA ILE A 91 11.69 8.47 -34.90
C ILE A 91 10.29 8.84 -35.44
N GLY A 92 9.40 9.36 -34.59
CA GLY A 92 8.08 9.84 -35.01
C GLY A 92 8.14 10.99 -36.01
N LEU A 93 9.05 11.95 -35.81
CA LEU A 93 9.31 13.06 -36.74
C LEU A 93 9.82 12.56 -38.11
N LEU A 94 10.76 11.61 -38.11
CA LEU A 94 11.33 11.03 -39.34
C LEU A 94 10.32 10.22 -40.16
N ILE A 95 9.39 9.54 -39.49
CA ILE A 95 8.29 8.82 -40.15
C ILE A 95 7.27 9.79 -40.75
N LEU A 96 7.00 10.92 -40.09
CA LEU A 96 6.04 11.93 -40.56
C LEU A 96 6.53 12.74 -41.76
N THR A 97 7.85 12.91 -41.94
CA THR A 97 8.41 13.74 -43.03
C THR A 97 8.46 13.02 -44.38
N GLY A 98 8.10 11.73 -44.46
CA GLY A 98 8.00 10.98 -45.72
C GLY A 98 9.31 10.67 -46.44
N GLU A 99 10.40 11.39 -46.16
CA GLU A 99 11.72 11.16 -46.74
C GLU A 99 12.77 10.84 -45.67
N ILE A 100 13.03 9.55 -45.49
CA ILE A 100 14.13 9.10 -44.65
C ILE A 100 15.42 9.15 -45.48
N SER A 101 16.11 10.29 -45.42
CA SER A 101 17.45 10.41 -46.02
C SER A 101 18.45 9.41 -45.42
N GLU A 102 19.52 9.12 -46.16
CA GLU A 102 20.61 8.24 -45.69
C GLU A 102 21.24 8.74 -44.37
N SER A 103 21.27 10.06 -44.16
CA SER A 103 21.75 10.68 -42.92
C SER A 103 20.87 10.35 -41.71
N HIS A 104 19.55 10.25 -41.92
CA HIS A 104 18.59 9.85 -40.88
C HIS A 104 18.78 8.38 -40.50
N MET A 105 18.97 7.49 -41.49
CA MET A 105 19.27 6.09 -41.22
C MET A 105 20.59 5.90 -40.49
N LYS A 106 21.62 6.69 -40.83
CA LYS A 106 22.91 6.67 -40.14
C LYS A 106 22.79 7.12 -38.68
N PHE A 107 21.93 8.10 -38.37
CA PHE A 107 21.64 8.53 -37.00
C PHE A 107 20.87 7.45 -36.23
N ILE A 108 19.82 6.86 -36.82
CA ILE A 108 19.06 5.77 -36.21
C ILE A 108 19.96 4.58 -35.87
N LYS A 109 20.83 4.16 -36.81
CA LYS A 109 21.78 3.06 -36.57
C LYS A 109 22.78 3.36 -35.44
N LYS A 110 23.31 4.59 -35.36
CA LYS A 110 24.19 5.00 -34.25
C LYS A 110 23.46 5.00 -32.90
N LEU A 111 22.21 5.43 -32.88
CA LEU A 111 21.39 5.45 -31.66
C LEU A 111 21.01 4.04 -31.21
N GLN A 112 20.68 3.16 -32.17
CA GLN A 112 20.43 1.75 -31.91
C GLN A 112 21.66 1.07 -31.33
N GLN A 113 22.85 1.32 -31.90
CA GLN A 113 24.11 0.81 -31.36
C GLN A 113 24.37 1.32 -29.94
N PHE A 114 24.19 2.62 -29.68
CA PHE A 114 24.34 3.19 -28.33
C PHE A 114 23.41 2.55 -27.29
N LEU A 115 22.16 2.26 -27.67
CA LEU A 115 21.25 1.52 -26.80
C LEU A 115 21.72 0.08 -26.59
N MET A 116 22.18 -0.61 -27.63
CA MET A 116 22.74 -1.95 -27.49
C MET A 116 24.01 -1.96 -26.63
N ASP A 117 24.80 -0.88 -26.65
CA ASP A 117 25.98 -0.70 -25.80
C ASP A 117 25.57 -0.48 -24.33
N ILE A 118 24.55 0.36 -24.06
CA ILE A 118 23.95 0.51 -22.71
C ILE A 118 23.36 -0.82 -22.22
N LEU A 119 22.74 -1.58 -23.11
CA LEU A 119 22.12 -2.87 -22.78
C LEU A 119 23.16 -3.98 -22.56
N SER A 120 24.29 -3.93 -23.27
CA SER A 120 25.38 -4.91 -23.21
C SER A 120 26.42 -4.61 -22.13
N GLU A 121 26.53 -3.38 -21.64
CA GLU A 121 27.25 -3.08 -20.41
C GLU A 121 26.72 -3.98 -19.28
N LYS A 122 27.61 -4.77 -18.67
CA LYS A 122 27.42 -5.88 -17.70
C LYS A 122 26.45 -5.63 -16.52
N ARG A 123 25.85 -4.44 -16.40
CA ARG A 123 24.96 -4.01 -15.32
C ARG A 123 23.48 -4.30 -15.57
N ILE A 124 23.06 -4.63 -16.79
CA ILE A 124 21.67 -5.07 -17.07
C ILE A 124 21.50 -6.58 -16.82
N SER A 125 22.59 -7.35 -16.85
CA SER A 125 22.55 -8.80 -16.62
C SER A 125 21.87 -9.16 -15.29
N LYS A 126 22.04 -8.36 -14.23
CA LYS A 126 21.45 -8.63 -12.91
C LYS A 126 19.93 -8.41 -12.88
N THR A 127 19.41 -7.39 -13.56
CA THR A 127 17.97 -7.09 -13.63
C THR A 127 17.25 -8.02 -14.60
N THR A 128 17.86 -8.31 -15.75
CA THR A 128 17.36 -9.31 -16.71
C THR A 128 17.42 -10.72 -16.10
N LEU A 129 18.43 -11.04 -15.30
CA LEU A 129 18.51 -12.30 -14.55
C LEU A 129 17.44 -12.39 -13.44
N ILE A 130 17.10 -11.29 -12.76
CA ILE A 130 15.97 -11.26 -11.82
C ILE A 130 14.65 -11.51 -12.56
N TYR A 131 14.44 -10.87 -13.71
CA TYR A 131 13.22 -11.04 -14.50
C TYR A 131 13.12 -12.46 -15.09
N LYS A 132 14.24 -12.99 -15.59
CA LYS A 132 14.36 -14.36 -16.09
C LYS A 132 14.12 -15.37 -14.95
N LYS A 133 14.71 -15.19 -13.77
CA LYS A 133 14.42 -15.99 -12.56
C LYS A 133 12.98 -15.88 -12.07
N VAL A 134 12.30 -14.75 -12.26
CA VAL A 134 10.89 -14.56 -11.92
C VAL A 134 9.96 -15.26 -12.92
N ILE A 135 10.30 -15.25 -14.21
CA ILE A 135 9.59 -15.97 -15.27
C ILE A 135 9.81 -17.49 -15.14
N GLU A 136 11.04 -17.91 -14.85
CA GLU A 136 11.47 -19.31 -14.68
C GLU A 136 11.15 -19.88 -13.29
N SER A 137 10.80 -19.03 -12.32
CA SER A 137 10.38 -19.44 -10.97
C SER A 137 9.12 -20.32 -11.06
N LYS A 138 9.28 -21.61 -10.73
CA LYS A 138 8.17 -22.58 -10.58
C LYS A 138 7.19 -22.23 -9.46
N ASN A 139 7.49 -21.23 -8.62
CA ASN A 139 6.59 -20.78 -7.57
C ASN A 139 5.42 -19.98 -8.16
N SER A 140 4.26 -20.64 -8.29
CA SER A 140 3.04 -20.11 -8.91
C SER A 140 2.56 -18.79 -8.31
N LYS A 141 2.82 -18.55 -7.02
CA LYS A 141 2.46 -17.30 -6.31
C LYS A 141 3.26 -16.11 -6.80
N THR A 142 4.55 -16.28 -7.07
CA THR A 142 5.43 -15.21 -7.57
C THR A 142 5.09 -14.86 -9.02
N LYS A 143 4.87 -15.87 -9.87
CA LYS A 143 4.46 -15.69 -11.27
C LYS A 143 3.09 -14.97 -11.40
N ALA A 144 2.16 -15.26 -10.50
CA ALA A 144 0.85 -14.60 -10.45
C ALA A 144 0.91 -13.13 -9.96
N PHE A 145 1.97 -12.72 -9.26
CA PHE A 145 2.12 -11.33 -8.80
C PHE A 145 2.60 -10.40 -9.92
N TYR A 146 3.54 -10.86 -10.76
CA TYR A 146 4.11 -10.06 -11.86
C TYR A 146 3.27 -10.00 -13.14
N THR A 147 2.14 -10.71 -13.17
CA THR A 147 1.20 -10.73 -14.30
C THR A 147 -0.04 -9.88 -14.04
N LYS A 148 -0.15 -9.25 -12.87
CA LYS A 148 -1.27 -8.36 -12.56
C LYS A 148 -1.10 -7.01 -13.24
N ILE A 149 -2.12 -6.64 -13.99
CA ILE A 149 -2.30 -5.30 -14.52
C ILE A 149 -3.26 -4.57 -13.57
N PHE A 150 -3.00 -3.30 -13.33
CA PHE A 150 -3.87 -2.44 -12.55
C PHE A 150 -4.52 -1.43 -13.47
N TYR A 151 -5.77 -1.09 -13.24
CA TYR A 151 -6.42 -0.04 -14.00
C TYR A 151 -7.28 0.82 -13.09
N VAL A 152 -7.38 2.10 -13.44
CA VAL A 152 -8.29 3.04 -12.80
C VAL A 152 -9.45 3.26 -13.74
N TYR A 153 -10.66 3.22 -13.22
CA TYR A 153 -11.88 3.30 -14.00
C TYR A 153 -12.88 4.28 -13.38
N ARG A 154 -13.78 4.75 -14.24
CA ARG A 154 -14.97 5.51 -13.87
C ARG A 154 -16.20 4.70 -14.21
N LEU A 155 -17.12 4.53 -13.28
CA LEU A 155 -18.49 4.14 -13.59
C LEU A 155 -19.35 5.38 -13.70
N THR A 156 -20.24 5.39 -14.69
CA THR A 156 -21.29 6.39 -14.85
C THR A 156 -22.61 5.66 -14.73
N PHE A 157 -23.34 5.92 -13.66
CA PHE A 157 -24.71 5.46 -13.47
C PHE A 157 -25.65 6.53 -14.02
N THR A 158 -26.61 6.16 -14.86
CA THR A 158 -27.68 7.06 -15.32
C THR A 158 -28.98 6.54 -14.75
N HIS A 159 -29.63 7.33 -13.89
CA HIS A 159 -30.87 6.92 -13.26
C HIS A 159 -31.98 6.85 -14.33
N PRO A 160 -32.78 5.77 -14.40
CA PRO A 160 -33.75 5.59 -15.48
C PRO A 160 -34.87 6.64 -15.50
N ILE A 161 -35.28 7.11 -14.31
CA ILE A 161 -36.38 8.08 -14.17
C ILE A 161 -35.88 9.54 -14.23
N SER A 162 -34.99 9.95 -13.30
CA SER A 162 -34.53 11.35 -13.22
C SER A 162 -33.55 11.77 -14.31
N LEU A 163 -33.02 10.83 -15.11
CA LEU A 163 -31.93 11.04 -16.07
C LEU A 163 -30.63 11.61 -15.46
N GLU A 164 -30.58 11.75 -14.13
CA GLU A 164 -29.42 12.24 -13.42
C GLU A 164 -28.27 11.23 -13.51
N LYS A 165 -27.04 11.76 -13.58
CA LYS A 165 -25.82 10.97 -13.70
C LYS A 165 -25.02 11.02 -12.42
N PHE A 166 -24.69 9.82 -11.91
CA PHE A 166 -23.82 9.63 -10.77
C PHE A 166 -22.52 8.96 -11.21
N PHE A 167 -21.44 9.30 -10.54
CA PHE A 167 -20.10 8.85 -10.88
C PHE A 167 -19.49 8.02 -9.76
N TYR A 168 -18.63 7.08 -10.13
CA TYR A 168 -17.81 6.34 -9.18
C TYR A 168 -16.40 6.21 -9.74
N TYR A 169 -15.39 6.56 -8.94
CA TYR A 169 -14.00 6.26 -9.26
C TYR A 169 -13.52 5.06 -8.44
N GLY A 170 -12.77 4.19 -9.09
CA GLY A 170 -12.19 3.00 -8.49
C GLY A 170 -10.91 2.59 -9.19
N TYR A 171 -10.05 1.86 -8.49
CA TYR A 171 -9.00 1.05 -9.11
C TYR A 171 -9.26 -0.44 -8.95
N ARG A 172 -8.68 -1.24 -9.84
CA ARG A 172 -8.79 -2.70 -9.85
C ARG A 172 -7.48 -3.33 -10.31
N GLY A 173 -7.03 -4.36 -9.61
CA GLY A 173 -6.01 -5.29 -10.12
C GLY A 173 -6.68 -6.48 -10.81
N CYS A 174 -6.24 -6.81 -12.01
CA CYS A 174 -6.76 -7.92 -12.83
C CYS A 174 -5.62 -8.70 -13.51
N MET A 175 -5.90 -9.95 -13.87
CA MET A 175 -4.97 -10.79 -14.64
C MET A 175 -5.21 -10.71 -16.15
N ALA A 176 -6.39 -10.21 -16.55
CA ALA A 176 -6.80 -10.06 -17.94
C ALA A 176 -6.68 -8.59 -18.39
N ALA A 177 -6.81 -8.33 -19.68
CA ALA A 177 -6.89 -6.96 -20.20
C ALA A 177 -8.11 -6.23 -19.59
N PRO A 178 -7.99 -4.94 -19.22
CA PRO A 178 -9.09 -4.18 -18.59
C PRO A 178 -10.40 -4.16 -19.38
N LEU A 179 -10.33 -4.23 -20.72
CA LEU A 179 -11.51 -4.30 -21.60
C LEU A 179 -12.23 -5.66 -21.55
N ALA A 180 -11.50 -6.73 -21.23
CA ALA A 180 -12.06 -8.07 -21.06
C ALA A 180 -12.60 -8.32 -19.63
N ASP A 181 -12.27 -7.45 -18.66
CA ASP A 181 -12.77 -7.52 -17.28
C ASP A 181 -14.19 -6.91 -17.17
N SER A 182 -15.13 -7.50 -17.91
CA SER A 182 -16.54 -7.09 -17.99
C SER A 182 -17.38 -7.56 -16.80
N SER A 183 -16.97 -8.63 -16.14
CA SER A 183 -17.70 -9.20 -14.98
C SER A 183 -17.53 -8.35 -13.71
N TYR A 184 -16.44 -7.61 -13.59
CA TYR A 184 -16.17 -6.77 -12.41
C TYR A 184 -16.64 -5.32 -12.59
N TRP A 185 -17.59 -4.90 -11.75
CA TRP A 185 -18.07 -3.52 -11.69
C TRP A 185 -17.43 -2.71 -10.57
N SER A 186 -17.59 -3.13 -9.30
CA SER A 186 -17.04 -2.40 -8.15
C SER A 186 -17.02 -3.24 -6.88
N SER A 187 -16.13 -2.89 -5.94
CA SER A 187 -16.14 -3.39 -4.57
C SER A 187 -17.10 -2.62 -3.67
N SER A 188 -17.54 -1.42 -4.07
CA SER A 188 -18.43 -0.54 -3.28
C SER A 188 -19.79 -1.17 -3.04
N LYS A 189 -20.24 -1.17 -1.76
CA LYS A 189 -21.57 -1.65 -1.37
C LYS A 189 -22.68 -0.85 -2.04
N THR A 190 -22.54 0.48 -2.10
CA THR A 190 -23.51 1.37 -2.76
C THR A 190 -23.67 1.00 -4.23
N VAL A 191 -22.55 0.87 -4.95
CA VAL A 191 -22.58 0.49 -6.38
C VAL A 191 -23.21 -0.88 -6.59
N LYS A 192 -22.88 -1.87 -5.75
CA LYS A 192 -23.48 -3.21 -5.83
C LYS A 192 -24.99 -3.22 -5.59
N GLN A 193 -25.46 -2.40 -4.63
CA GLN A 193 -26.89 -2.27 -4.34
C GLN A 193 -27.62 -1.62 -5.53
N THR A 194 -27.12 -0.50 -6.03
CA THR A 194 -27.67 0.17 -7.21
C THR A 194 -27.64 -0.73 -8.46
N LEU A 195 -26.59 -1.54 -8.65
CA LEU A 195 -26.52 -2.52 -9.73
C LEU A 195 -27.59 -3.60 -9.62
N LYS A 196 -27.90 -4.05 -8.40
CA LYS A 196 -28.97 -5.04 -8.14
C LYS A 196 -30.35 -4.45 -8.39
N GLU A 197 -30.55 -3.18 -8.06
CA GLU A 197 -31.82 -2.48 -8.16
C GLU A 197 -32.17 -2.07 -9.59
N PHE A 198 -31.22 -1.50 -10.32
CA PHE A 198 -31.46 -0.91 -11.66
C PHE A 198 -30.86 -1.72 -12.81
N GLY A 199 -30.07 -2.76 -12.52
CA GLY A 199 -29.39 -3.57 -13.52
C GLY A 199 -28.13 -2.93 -14.12
N ALA A 200 -27.38 -3.74 -14.87
CA ALA A 200 -26.10 -3.33 -15.46
C ALA A 200 -26.23 -2.38 -16.67
N THR A 201 -27.38 -2.37 -17.32
CA THR A 201 -27.67 -1.50 -18.49
C THR A 201 -27.62 -0.02 -18.14
N CYS A 202 -27.91 0.34 -16.88
CA CYS A 202 -27.83 1.71 -16.38
C CYS A 202 -26.40 2.18 -16.09
N PHE A 203 -25.40 1.30 -16.21
CA PHE A 203 -24.00 1.60 -15.92
C PHE A 203 -23.13 1.60 -17.17
N LYS A 204 -22.26 2.62 -17.28
CA LYS A 204 -21.19 2.69 -18.29
C LYS A 204 -19.82 2.73 -17.61
N LYS A 205 -18.95 1.78 -17.95
CA LYS A 205 -17.57 1.70 -17.44
C LYS A 205 -16.61 2.35 -18.43
N LYS A 206 -15.76 3.27 -17.97
CA LYS A 206 -14.68 3.90 -18.75
C LYS A 206 -13.35 3.66 -18.06
N ILE A 207 -12.40 3.03 -18.76
CA ILE A 207 -11.02 2.90 -18.29
C ILE A 207 -10.32 4.26 -18.45
N LEU A 208 -9.74 4.77 -17.37
CA LEU A 208 -9.07 6.08 -17.33
C LEU A 208 -7.55 5.97 -17.46
N GLY A 209 -6.99 4.80 -17.12
CA GLY A 209 -5.57 4.53 -17.18
C GLY A 209 -5.29 3.09 -16.81
N VAL A 210 -4.21 2.54 -17.38
CA VAL A 210 -3.71 1.19 -17.15
C VAL A 210 -2.27 1.30 -16.64
N TYR A 211 -1.93 0.50 -15.65
CA TYR A 211 -0.72 0.61 -14.84
C TYR A 211 -0.15 -0.77 -14.58
N THR A 212 1.17 -0.86 -14.51
CA THR A 212 1.90 -2.07 -14.13
C THR A 212 2.13 -2.17 -12.62
N TRP A 213 2.01 -1.04 -11.89
CA TRP A 213 2.27 -0.96 -10.45
C TRP A 213 1.03 -0.53 -9.68
N ILE A 214 0.80 -1.18 -8.54
CA ILE A 214 -0.33 -0.90 -7.66
C ILE A 214 -0.29 0.53 -7.13
N ASP A 215 0.87 1.02 -6.72
CA ASP A 215 1.03 2.35 -6.13
C ASP A 215 0.71 3.45 -7.14
N THR A 216 1.07 3.28 -8.42
CA THR A 216 0.75 4.26 -9.47
C THR A 216 -0.75 4.31 -9.73
N ALA A 217 -1.42 3.16 -9.82
CA ALA A 217 -2.87 3.10 -9.98
C ALA A 217 -3.60 3.70 -8.77
N LEU A 218 -3.14 3.38 -7.55
CA LEU A 218 -3.69 3.88 -6.30
C LEU A 218 -3.52 5.39 -6.18
N ASN A 219 -2.33 5.92 -6.46
CA ASN A 219 -2.08 7.36 -6.45
C ASN A 219 -2.94 8.10 -7.47
N ARG A 220 -3.23 7.48 -8.64
CA ARG A 220 -4.16 8.06 -9.60
C ARG A 220 -5.59 8.10 -9.07
N GLU A 221 -6.06 7.05 -8.41
CA GLU A 221 -7.39 7.05 -7.76
C GLU A 221 -7.47 8.14 -6.68
N ILE A 222 -6.44 8.25 -5.82
CA ILE A 222 -6.35 9.29 -4.77
C ILE A 222 -6.39 10.69 -5.39
N PHE A 223 -5.62 10.90 -6.45
CA PHE A 223 -5.63 12.16 -7.20
C PHE A 223 -7.04 12.48 -7.70
N LEU A 224 -7.77 11.52 -8.29
CA LEU A 224 -9.13 11.74 -8.76
C LEU A 224 -10.10 12.01 -7.61
N HIS A 225 -9.98 11.28 -6.49
CA HIS A 225 -10.82 11.49 -5.31
C HIS A 225 -10.65 12.89 -4.74
N LYS A 226 -9.40 13.35 -4.61
CA LYS A 226 -9.07 14.71 -4.17
C LYS A 226 -9.54 15.77 -5.17
N LYS A 227 -9.29 15.54 -6.47
CA LYS A 227 -9.62 16.50 -7.54
C LYS A 227 -11.13 16.77 -7.65
N PHE A 228 -11.96 15.76 -7.45
CA PHE A 228 -13.43 15.88 -7.60
C PHE A 228 -14.18 15.94 -6.26
N ASP A 229 -13.45 15.97 -5.15
CA ASP A 229 -13.97 15.86 -3.78
C ASP A 229 -15.08 14.81 -3.64
N VAL A 230 -14.77 13.59 -4.07
CA VAL A 230 -15.79 12.54 -4.30
C VAL A 230 -16.55 12.14 -3.04
N LYS A 231 -15.99 12.42 -1.85
CA LYS A 231 -16.61 12.12 -0.56
C LYS A 231 -17.79 13.05 -0.26
N ASN A 232 -17.65 14.34 -0.56
CA ASN A 232 -18.65 15.35 -0.19
C ASN A 232 -19.56 15.72 -1.37
N ASN A 233 -19.16 15.39 -2.60
CA ASN A 233 -19.92 15.71 -3.79
C ASN A 233 -21.09 14.73 -4.00
N PRO A 234 -22.36 15.19 -4.01
CA PRO A 234 -23.53 14.31 -4.10
C PRO A 234 -23.65 13.58 -5.45
N LYS A 235 -22.95 14.05 -6.50
CA LYS A 235 -22.89 13.38 -7.79
C LYS A 235 -21.97 12.15 -7.78
N PHE A 236 -21.29 11.85 -6.67
CA PHE A 236 -20.40 10.71 -6.54
C PHE A 236 -20.94 9.64 -5.58
N MET A 237 -20.87 8.39 -6.01
CA MET A 237 -21.26 7.22 -5.20
C MET A 237 -20.17 6.79 -4.20
N ASN A 238 -18.99 7.42 -4.25
CA ASN A 238 -17.88 7.17 -3.34
C ASN A 238 -18.20 7.76 -1.96
N ARG A 239 -18.33 6.93 -0.92
CA ARG A 239 -18.60 7.40 0.45
C ARG A 239 -17.36 7.88 1.21
N ALA A 240 -16.17 7.72 0.62
CA ALA A 240 -14.89 8.07 1.23
C ALA A 240 -13.83 8.35 0.16
N ASN A 241 -12.85 9.18 0.53
CA ASN A 241 -11.64 9.38 -0.25
C ASN A 241 -10.68 8.20 -0.04
N GLN A 242 -9.99 7.79 -1.10
CA GLN A 242 -8.93 6.79 -1.00
C GLN A 242 -7.69 7.46 -0.36
N THR A 243 -6.96 6.72 0.47
CA THR A 243 -5.71 7.16 1.11
C THR A 243 -4.57 6.20 0.80
N SER A 244 -3.32 6.69 0.81
CA SER A 244 -2.19 6.10 0.08
C SER A 244 -1.66 4.75 0.53
N THR A 245 -1.91 4.23 1.74
CA THR A 245 -1.10 3.07 2.18
C THR A 245 -1.76 2.03 3.07
N LYS A 246 -3.01 2.23 3.49
CA LYS A 246 -3.87 1.25 4.17
C LYS A 246 -5.24 1.90 4.30
N PHE A 247 -6.30 1.10 4.45
CA PHE A 247 -7.52 1.61 5.09
C PHE A 247 -7.11 2.09 6.49
N GLN A 248 -6.69 3.34 6.63
CA GLN A 248 -6.59 4.01 7.92
C GLN A 248 -8.02 4.31 8.35
N PHE A 249 -8.73 3.26 8.77
CA PHE A 249 -9.68 3.45 9.85
C PHE A 249 -8.82 3.71 11.08
N GLU A 250 -8.42 4.97 11.27
CA GLU A 250 -7.86 5.42 12.53
C GLU A 250 -8.99 5.30 13.57
N ARG A 251 -9.19 4.07 14.07
CA ARG A 251 -10.05 3.78 15.23
C ARG A 251 -9.29 3.95 16.53
N THR A 252 -8.02 4.31 16.46
CA THR A 252 -7.23 4.71 17.61
C THR A 252 -7.93 5.90 18.26
N GLY A 253 -8.47 5.69 19.46
CA GLY A 253 -9.23 6.72 20.19
C GLY A 253 -10.75 6.70 19.99
N ILE A 254 -11.31 5.91 19.05
CA ILE A 254 -12.78 5.73 18.99
C ILE A 254 -13.16 4.64 20.00
N PRO A 255 -13.82 4.98 21.12
CA PRO A 255 -14.27 3.98 22.07
C PRO A 255 -15.22 3.00 21.37
N GLN A 256 -14.97 1.71 21.53
CA GLN A 256 -15.85 0.70 20.94
C GLN A 256 -17.19 0.72 21.66
N SER A 257 -18.28 0.66 20.89
CA SER A 257 -19.63 0.66 21.48
C SER A 257 -19.81 -0.52 22.42
N GLU A 258 -20.56 -0.30 23.49
CA GLU A 258 -20.82 -1.30 24.53
C GLU A 258 -21.45 -2.58 23.92
N ILE A 259 -22.32 -2.41 22.92
CA ILE A 259 -22.94 -3.52 22.17
C ILE A 259 -21.86 -4.35 21.44
N SER A 260 -20.89 -3.70 20.80
CA SER A 260 -19.78 -4.40 20.13
C SER A 260 -18.91 -5.16 21.13
N ASN A 261 -18.63 -4.54 22.28
CA ASN A 261 -17.86 -5.15 23.36
C ASN A 261 -18.59 -6.35 23.96
N LYS A 262 -19.90 -6.25 24.22
CA LYS A 262 -20.74 -7.36 24.69
C LYS A 262 -20.74 -8.53 23.71
N LYS A 263 -20.94 -8.27 22.40
CA LYS A 263 -20.89 -9.32 21.37
C LYS A 263 -19.53 -10.02 21.31
N ARG A 264 -18.43 -9.26 21.36
CA ARG A 264 -17.07 -9.82 21.36
C ARG A 264 -16.80 -10.62 22.63
N SER A 265 -17.18 -10.10 23.79
CA SER A 265 -17.04 -10.79 25.07
C SER A 265 -17.79 -12.11 25.08
N LYS A 266 -19.04 -12.13 24.59
CA LYS A 266 -19.84 -13.37 24.48
C LYS A 266 -19.18 -14.39 23.55
N ALA A 267 -18.65 -13.96 22.41
CA ALA A 267 -17.98 -14.84 21.45
C ALA A 267 -16.63 -15.40 21.96
N LEU A 268 -15.92 -14.66 22.83
CA LEU A 268 -14.64 -15.09 23.39
C LEU A 268 -14.80 -15.94 24.66
N ARG A 269 -15.88 -15.72 25.43
CA ARG A 269 -16.15 -16.46 26.67
C ARG A 269 -16.43 -17.93 26.32
N GLY A 270 -15.69 -18.84 26.95
CA GLY A 270 -15.84 -20.28 26.71
C GLY A 270 -15.19 -20.79 25.43
N ARG A 271 -14.41 -19.96 24.71
CA ARG A 271 -13.68 -20.44 23.53
C ARG A 271 -12.63 -21.48 23.96
N VAL A 272 -12.89 -22.74 23.63
CA VAL A 272 -11.94 -23.84 23.83
C VAL A 272 -11.04 -23.95 22.61
N PHE A 273 -9.73 -23.80 22.80
CA PHE A 273 -8.76 -24.04 21.73
C PHE A 273 -8.64 -25.52 21.43
N SER A 274 -8.58 -25.88 20.14
CA SER A 274 -8.30 -27.25 19.70
C SER A 274 -6.94 -27.72 20.24
N PRO A 275 -6.75 -29.04 20.45
CA PRO A 275 -5.47 -29.60 20.89
C PRO A 275 -4.29 -29.15 19.99
N GLU A 276 -4.49 -29.16 18.67
CA GLU A 276 -3.50 -28.68 17.69
C GLU A 276 -3.14 -27.20 17.91
N THR A 277 -4.14 -26.34 18.18
CA THR A 277 -3.88 -24.91 18.43
C THR A 277 -3.16 -24.71 19.75
N ARG A 278 -3.47 -25.50 20.78
CA ARG A 278 -2.73 -25.49 22.05
C ARG A 278 -1.28 -25.91 21.83
N GLU A 279 -1.04 -26.94 21.02
CA GLU A 279 0.32 -27.39 20.71
C GLU A 279 1.11 -26.34 19.94
N ARG A 280 0.51 -25.68 18.93
CA ARG A 280 1.17 -24.57 18.23
C ARG A 280 1.52 -23.41 19.17
N MET A 281 0.63 -23.07 20.11
CA MET A 281 0.95 -22.06 21.14
C MET A 281 2.09 -22.53 22.04
N ARG A 282 2.08 -23.79 22.49
CA ARG A 282 3.16 -24.39 23.28
C ARG A 282 4.51 -24.35 22.55
N GLN A 283 4.55 -24.80 21.31
CA GLN A 283 5.76 -24.82 20.48
C GLN A 283 6.30 -23.41 20.21
N SER A 284 5.43 -22.43 19.97
CA SER A 284 5.87 -21.04 19.79
C SER A 284 6.47 -20.43 21.06
N HIS A 285 6.11 -20.93 22.25
CA HIS A 285 6.71 -20.53 23.52
C HIS A 285 8.00 -21.29 23.85
N LEU A 286 8.07 -22.60 23.57
CA LEU A 286 9.26 -23.41 23.84
C LEU A 286 10.48 -22.94 23.06
N ASN A 287 10.30 -22.60 21.79
CA ASN A 287 11.41 -22.23 20.90
C ASN A 287 11.75 -20.73 20.95
N ARG A 288 11.06 -19.94 21.77
CA ARG A 288 11.31 -18.50 21.85
C ARG A 288 12.45 -18.21 22.83
N VAL A 289 13.67 -18.22 22.31
CA VAL A 289 14.82 -17.61 22.99
C VAL A 289 14.67 -16.10 22.91
N ARG A 290 14.58 -15.43 24.07
CA ARG A 290 14.59 -13.96 24.12
C ARG A 290 16.02 -13.48 23.96
N SER A 291 16.21 -12.39 23.22
CA SER A 291 17.52 -11.75 23.20
C SER A 291 17.85 -11.18 24.59
N GLU A 292 19.14 -11.01 24.86
CA GLU A 292 19.61 -10.36 26.08
C GLU A 292 19.06 -8.93 26.18
N GLU A 293 18.98 -8.23 25.05
CA GLU A 293 18.38 -6.89 24.95
C GLU A 293 16.89 -6.88 25.33
N GLU A 294 16.07 -7.81 24.81
CA GLU A 294 14.65 -7.93 25.18
C GLU A 294 14.49 -8.22 26.68
N THR A 295 15.39 -9.06 27.22
CA THR A 295 15.40 -9.44 28.63
C THR A 295 15.76 -8.28 29.54
N ARG A 296 16.81 -7.52 29.18
CA ARG A 296 17.22 -6.29 29.88
C ARG A 296 16.12 -5.24 29.85
N GLY A 297 15.54 -4.96 28.68
CA GLY A 297 14.46 -3.97 28.54
C GLY A 297 13.23 -4.32 29.39
N ARG A 298 12.88 -5.61 29.49
CA ARG A 298 11.80 -6.07 30.39
C ARG A 298 12.15 -5.87 31.86
N ARG A 299 13.39 -6.15 32.26
CA ARG A 299 13.86 -5.95 33.64
C ARG A 299 13.82 -4.47 34.01
N GLU A 300 14.34 -3.59 33.16
CA GLU A 300 14.32 -2.15 33.36
C GLU A 300 12.90 -1.60 33.43
N ALA A 301 12.00 -2.05 32.54
CA ALA A 301 10.60 -1.67 32.60
C ALA A 301 9.92 -2.10 33.91
N MET A 302 10.22 -3.32 34.39
CA MET A 302 9.70 -3.81 35.67
C MET A 302 10.23 -3.00 36.84
N ILE A 303 11.54 -2.73 36.90
CA ILE A 303 12.17 -1.93 37.95
C ILE A 303 11.57 -0.53 38.00
N ARG A 304 11.51 0.16 36.84
CA ARG A 304 10.91 1.50 36.73
C ARG A 304 9.47 1.53 37.22
N THR A 305 8.68 0.51 36.91
CA THR A 305 7.27 0.45 37.36
C THR A 305 7.17 0.16 38.86
N ASN A 306 8.04 -0.71 39.39
CA ASN A 306 8.03 -1.08 40.82
C ASN A 306 8.64 0.00 41.73
N GLN A 307 9.55 0.82 41.22
CA GLN A 307 10.14 1.96 41.95
C GLN A 307 9.17 3.13 42.12
N GLN A 308 8.11 3.20 41.31
CA GLN A 308 7.07 4.20 41.52
C GLN A 308 6.36 3.90 42.83
N VAL A 309 6.40 4.86 43.75
CA VAL A 309 5.67 4.83 45.02
C VAL A 309 4.55 5.84 44.93
N ALA A 310 3.40 5.50 45.50
CA ALA A 310 2.23 6.37 45.56
C ALA A 310 1.63 6.32 46.95
N ILE A 311 1.14 7.47 47.40
CA ILE A 311 0.46 7.60 48.69
C ILE A 311 -1.02 7.31 48.44
N CYS A 312 -1.60 6.40 49.22
CA CYS A 312 -3.02 6.10 49.15
C CYS A 312 -3.84 7.34 49.57
N PRO A 313 -4.79 7.83 48.75
CA PRO A 313 -5.56 9.03 49.09
C PRO A 313 -6.52 8.83 50.26
N HIS A 314 -6.81 7.58 50.62
CA HIS A 314 -7.76 7.25 51.69
C HIS A 314 -7.09 7.11 53.05
N CYS A 315 -5.90 6.49 53.12
CA CYS A 315 -5.23 6.19 54.40
C CYS A 315 -3.82 6.75 54.55
N GLY A 316 -3.29 7.47 53.56
CA GLY A 316 -1.95 8.06 53.62
C GLY A 316 -0.80 7.05 53.55
N LEU A 317 -1.08 5.75 53.43
CA LEU A 317 -0.02 4.74 53.35
C LEU A 317 0.75 4.84 52.04
N GLN A 318 2.08 4.87 52.12
CA GLN A 318 2.96 4.83 50.96
C GLN A 318 3.11 3.38 50.46
N VAL A 319 2.67 3.12 49.23
CA VAL A 319 2.68 1.79 48.61
C VAL A 319 3.31 1.83 47.22
N GLY A 320 4.01 0.76 46.84
CA GLY A 320 4.50 0.60 45.46
C GLY A 320 3.35 0.60 44.47
N MET A 321 3.43 1.40 43.41
CA MET A 321 2.31 1.78 42.55
C MET A 321 1.56 0.57 41.93
N PRO A 322 2.23 -0.48 41.40
CA PRO A 322 1.54 -1.68 40.89
C PRO A 322 0.81 -2.47 41.99
N GLY A 323 1.44 -2.60 43.16
CA GLY A 323 0.83 -3.26 44.32
C GLY A 323 -0.34 -2.44 44.87
N GLY A 324 -0.18 -1.12 44.92
CA GLY A 324 -1.19 -0.16 45.32
C GLY A 324 -2.45 -0.26 44.47
N ARG A 325 -2.32 -0.20 43.14
CA ARG A 325 -3.46 -0.35 42.22
C ARG A 325 -4.14 -1.71 42.30
N ARG A 326 -3.38 -2.78 42.50
CA ARG A 326 -3.91 -4.14 42.47
C ARG A 326 -4.60 -4.53 43.78
N TRP A 327 -4.04 -4.12 44.92
CA TRP A 327 -4.42 -4.66 46.22
C TRP A 327 -4.85 -3.62 47.24
N HIS A 328 -4.56 -2.33 47.02
CA HIS A 328 -4.74 -1.32 48.05
C HIS A 328 -5.71 -0.19 47.70
N PHE A 329 -5.52 0.60 46.64
CA PHE A 329 -6.25 1.87 46.44
C PHE A 329 -7.78 1.73 46.50
N ASN A 330 -8.37 1.00 45.54
CA ASN A 330 -9.82 0.80 45.50
C ASN A 330 -10.32 -0.07 46.66
N ASN A 331 -9.44 -0.89 47.24
CA ASN A 331 -9.78 -1.83 48.31
C ASN A 331 -9.31 -1.34 49.68
N CYS A 332 -9.02 -0.05 49.81
CA CYS A 332 -8.51 0.50 51.06
C CYS A 332 -9.66 0.47 52.06
N LEU A 333 -9.43 -0.02 53.28
CA LEU A 333 -10.49 -0.09 54.30
C LEU A 333 -11.08 1.29 54.65
N GLN A 334 -10.32 2.37 54.40
CA GLN A 334 -10.77 3.75 54.59
C GLN A 334 -11.36 4.39 53.32
N ASN A 335 -11.46 3.65 52.21
CA ASN A 335 -12.13 4.14 51.01
C ASN A 335 -13.65 4.13 51.26
N PRO A 336 -14.34 5.29 51.18
CA PRO A 336 -15.77 5.38 51.46
C PRO A 336 -16.65 4.60 50.46
N ASN A 337 -16.08 4.17 49.33
CA ASN A 337 -16.80 3.45 48.27
C ASN A 337 -16.50 1.94 48.22
N VAL A 338 -15.86 1.35 49.23
CA VAL A 338 -15.67 -0.11 49.24
C VAL A 338 -17.01 -0.80 49.49
N SER A 339 -17.39 -1.75 48.63
CA SER A 339 -18.60 -2.54 48.85
C SER A 339 -18.45 -3.44 50.07
N GLU A 340 -19.52 -3.64 50.83
CA GLU A 340 -19.52 -4.56 51.98
C GLU A 340 -19.05 -5.98 51.60
N ASP A 341 -19.40 -6.43 50.40
CA ASP A 341 -18.95 -7.73 49.87
C ASP A 341 -17.42 -7.79 49.72
N ALA A 342 -16.79 -6.70 49.24
CA ALA A 342 -15.34 -6.65 49.13
C ALA A 342 -14.67 -6.66 50.51
N ILE A 343 -15.27 -6.00 51.51
CA ILE A 343 -14.80 -6.03 52.91
C ILE A 343 -14.89 -7.47 53.46
N ARG A 344 -16.05 -8.14 53.30
CA ARG A 344 -16.25 -9.53 53.72
C ARG A 344 -15.28 -10.49 53.05
N ASP A 345 -15.06 -10.34 51.74
CA ASP A 345 -14.12 -11.16 50.99
C ASP A 345 -12.67 -10.97 51.45
N HIS A 346 -12.27 -9.72 51.74
CA HIS A 346 -10.96 -9.42 52.28
C HIS A 346 -10.74 -10.10 53.64
N GLU A 347 -11.70 -10.00 54.55
CA GLU A 347 -11.58 -10.63 55.87
C GLU A 347 -11.56 -12.16 55.75
N ARG A 348 -12.36 -12.74 54.84
CA ARG A 348 -12.32 -14.18 54.54
C ARG A 348 -10.94 -14.65 54.05
N VAL A 349 -10.34 -13.93 53.09
CA VAL A 349 -8.99 -14.26 52.58
C VAL A 349 -7.94 -14.12 53.68
N ARG A 350 -8.06 -13.09 54.53
CA ARG A 350 -7.17 -12.86 55.68
C ARG A 350 -7.25 -14.02 56.68
N GLN A 351 -8.46 -14.43 57.07
CA GLN A 351 -8.67 -15.54 58.01
C GLN A 351 -8.12 -16.86 57.46
N ALA A 352 -8.36 -17.15 56.18
CA ALA A 352 -7.81 -18.34 55.52
C ALA A 352 -6.27 -18.32 55.50
N GLN A 353 -5.65 -17.16 55.33
CA GLN A 353 -4.18 -17.03 55.37
C GLN A 353 -3.63 -17.24 56.79
N ILE A 354 -4.30 -16.72 57.82
CA ILE A 354 -3.96 -16.95 59.23
C ILE A 354 -4.03 -18.45 59.54
N GLU A 355 -5.09 -19.13 59.10
CA GLU A 355 -5.27 -20.57 59.31
C GLU A 355 -4.17 -21.40 58.62
N ARG A 356 -3.84 -21.08 57.36
CA ARG A 356 -2.72 -21.72 56.65
C ARG A 356 -1.40 -21.55 57.39
N ASN A 357 -1.14 -20.36 57.92
CA ASN A 357 0.08 -20.09 58.70
C ASN A 357 0.10 -20.88 60.01
N LYS A 358 -1.05 -20.97 60.72
CA LYS A 358 -1.19 -21.83 61.91
C LYS A 358 -0.91 -23.29 61.56
N ASN A 359 -1.49 -23.81 60.47
CA ASN A 359 -1.29 -25.20 60.04
C ASN A 359 0.17 -25.47 59.65
N ARG A 360 0.82 -24.56 58.91
CA ARG A 360 2.27 -24.66 58.63
C ARG A 360 3.12 -24.71 59.89
N SER A 361 2.78 -23.89 60.90
CA SER A 361 3.50 -23.89 62.18
C SER A 361 3.30 -25.20 62.96
N ARG A 362 2.11 -25.79 62.90
CA ARG A 362 1.80 -27.09 63.53
C ARG A 362 2.56 -28.22 62.85
N ASN A 363 2.58 -28.26 61.52
CA ASN A 363 3.32 -29.28 60.76
C ASN A 363 4.82 -29.21 61.06
N ARG A 364 5.42 -28.00 61.02
CA ARG A 364 6.83 -27.82 61.40
C ARG A 364 7.19 -28.29 62.82
N ARG A 365 6.23 -28.26 63.76
CA ARG A 365 6.42 -28.78 65.13
C ARG A 365 6.27 -30.30 65.20
N LYS A 366 5.48 -30.90 64.32
CA LYS A 366 5.37 -32.37 64.20
C LYS A 366 6.64 -32.94 63.60
N ASP A 367 7.10 -32.37 62.47
CA ASP A 367 8.33 -32.80 61.80
C ASP A 367 9.53 -32.77 62.78
N LYS A 368 9.67 -31.70 63.55
CA LYS A 368 10.74 -31.58 64.58
C LYS A 368 10.65 -32.58 65.74
N LYS A 369 9.47 -33.14 66.03
CA LYS A 369 9.30 -34.16 67.08
C LYS A 369 9.55 -35.57 66.56
N GLU A 370 9.43 -35.79 65.25
CA GLU A 370 9.75 -37.07 64.60
C GLU A 370 11.26 -37.20 64.37
N ASP A 371 11.97 -36.08 64.24
CA ASP A 371 13.43 -36.03 64.12
C ASP A 371 14.20 -36.09 65.46
N SER A 372 13.51 -36.04 66.62
CA SER A 372 14.08 -36.06 67.97
C SER A 372 13.72 -37.34 68.72
#